data_AF-A0A0E0HJM7-F1
#
_entry.id   AF-A0A0E0HJM7-F1
#
_cell.length_a   1.000
_cell.length_b   1.000
_cell.length_c   1.000
_cell.angle_alpha   90.00
_cell.angle_beta   90.00
_cell.angle_gamma   90.00
#
_symmetry.space_group_name_H-M   'P 1'
#
loop_
_entity.id
_entity.type
_entity.pdbx_description
1 polymer ?
#
loop_
_entity_poly.entity_id
_entity_poly.type
_entity_poly.pdbx_seq_one_letter_code
_entity_poly.pdbx_strand_id
1 'polypeptide(L)'
;MSSSSCHPHNPTTLPLPEPDSSKSPEPTSVLYNRSSPSTSLGSFSSKPPEDPPPPPIAADDDCDWDAVVDMHMHMLAPAPAPDSSFLRWIMDTGYADADTFPDHPSFDSDLLQLPMPMPSDHPPQPLVDDLLDAARLLDAGDSTSAREILARLNHRLPSLPSPPGHAHPPLLRAAALLRDALLPPTALPVSSTPLDVPLKLAAHKALADASPTVQFTTFTSTQAFLDALGSARRLHLLDFDVGFGAHWPPLMQELAHHWRRAAGPPPNLKVTALVSPGSSHPLELHLTNESLTRFAAELGIPFEFTALVFDPLSSASPPLGLSAAPDEAVAVHLTAGSGTFSPAPAHLRVVKELRPAVVVCVDHGCERGALNLLRSCAALLESLDAAGASPDVVSKVEQFVLRPRVERLAVGGGDKLPPPLQSMLASAGFAALQVSNAAEAQAECLLRRTASHGFHVEKRQAALALWWQRSELVSVSAWRC
;
A
#
# COMPACT_ATOMS: atom_id res chain seq x y z
N MET A 1 -12.85 21.92 55.67
CA MET A 1 -12.24 22.34 56.94
C MET A 1 -10.73 22.28 56.74
N SER A 2 -9.95 23.36 56.75
CA SER A 2 -10.20 24.82 56.82
C SER A 2 -8.98 25.51 56.14
N SER A 3 -9.10 26.60 55.36
CA SER A 3 -8.86 28.01 55.78
C SER A 3 -7.53 28.18 56.56
N SER A 4 -6.59 29.10 56.32
CA SER A 4 -6.52 30.41 55.61
C SER A 4 -5.00 30.84 55.52
N SER A 5 -4.49 31.93 54.90
CA SER A 5 -4.99 33.12 54.18
C SER A 5 -3.87 33.77 53.33
N CYS A 6 -4.24 34.75 52.49
CA CYS A 6 -3.49 35.78 51.75
C CYS A 6 -2.58 36.71 52.64
N HIS A 7 -1.76 37.69 52.19
CA HIS A 7 -1.60 38.41 50.89
C HIS A 7 -0.20 39.15 50.75
N PRO A 8 0.07 40.19 49.89
CA PRO A 8 1.33 40.32 49.14
C PRO A 8 2.27 41.49 49.56
N HIS A 9 3.43 41.61 48.88
CA HIS A 9 4.14 42.90 48.72
C HIS A 9 4.88 43.07 47.37
N ASN A 10 4.62 44.21 46.74
CA ASN A 10 5.40 45.00 45.78
C ASN A 10 5.15 46.49 46.22
N PRO A 11 5.76 47.59 45.70
CA PRO A 11 6.68 47.74 44.55
C PRO A 11 7.93 48.62 44.81
N THR A 12 8.83 48.72 43.82
CA THR A 12 9.79 49.84 43.68
C THR A 12 9.96 50.23 42.20
N THR A 13 10.36 51.47 41.93
CA THR A 13 10.04 52.25 40.72
C THR A 13 11.30 52.74 39.96
N LEU A 14 11.23 52.74 38.61
CA LEU A 14 11.82 53.61 37.55
C LEU A 14 12.94 54.63 37.89
N PRO A 15 13.89 54.99 36.95
CA PRO A 15 13.51 55.71 35.71
C PRO A 15 14.36 55.60 34.41
N LEU A 16 13.77 56.13 33.33
CA LEU A 16 14.34 56.51 32.02
C LEU A 16 15.07 57.88 32.07
N PRO A 17 15.89 58.21 31.05
CA PRO A 17 16.01 59.60 30.58
C PRO A 17 16.02 59.78 29.04
N GLU A 18 15.44 60.88 28.55
CA GLU A 18 15.23 61.25 27.13
C GLU A 18 15.22 62.82 26.98
N PRO A 19 14.95 63.46 25.81
CA PRO A 19 15.87 63.59 24.66
C PRO A 19 16.00 65.03 24.08
N ASP A 20 17.05 65.33 23.30
CA ASP A 20 17.19 66.59 22.52
C ASP A 20 18.01 66.37 21.22
N SER A 21 17.45 66.52 20.02
CA SER A 21 17.48 67.69 19.09
C SER A 21 18.88 68.18 18.67
N SER A 22 19.17 68.50 17.39
CA SER A 22 18.39 68.62 16.14
C SER A 22 19.24 68.05 14.95
N LYS A 23 19.07 68.27 13.63
CA LYS A 23 18.43 69.32 12.78
C LYS A 23 18.26 68.82 11.32
N SER A 24 17.74 69.65 10.42
CA SER A 24 17.56 69.39 8.96
C SER A 24 18.20 70.51 8.09
N PRO A 25 18.24 70.42 6.73
CA PRO A 25 17.05 70.71 5.90
C PRO A 25 16.82 69.84 4.64
N GLU A 26 15.62 70.02 4.10
CA GLU A 26 14.94 69.52 2.87
C GLU A 26 15.29 70.39 1.61
N PRO A 27 14.57 70.43 0.44
CA PRO A 27 13.34 69.73 -0.03
C PRO A 27 13.31 69.21 -1.51
N THR A 28 12.26 68.45 -1.88
CA THR A 28 11.31 68.69 -3.02
C THR A 28 10.24 67.57 -3.07
N SER A 29 8.99 67.80 -2.63
CA SER A 29 7.78 68.17 -3.42
C SER A 29 7.37 67.16 -4.54
N VAL A 30 6.10 66.78 -4.77
CA VAL A 30 4.83 67.56 -4.81
C VAL A 30 3.58 66.74 -4.36
N LEU A 31 2.53 67.44 -3.89
CA LEU A 31 1.17 66.98 -3.49
C LEU A 31 0.26 66.59 -4.69
N TYR A 32 -0.85 65.84 -4.54
CA TYR A 32 -2.23 66.29 -4.18
C TYR A 32 -3.23 65.09 -4.27
N ASN A 33 -4.54 65.20 -4.01
CA ASN A 33 -5.24 65.31 -2.71
C ASN A 33 -6.65 64.65 -2.86
N ARG A 34 -7.38 64.44 -1.76
CA ARG A 34 -8.69 63.77 -1.63
C ARG A 34 -9.83 64.37 -2.48
N SER A 35 -10.88 63.57 -2.74
CA SER A 35 -12.28 63.86 -2.34
C SER A 35 -13.23 62.65 -2.51
N SER A 36 -14.25 62.55 -1.65
CA SER A 36 -15.42 61.66 -1.76
C SER A 36 -16.70 62.51 -1.65
N PRO A 37 -17.84 62.06 -2.22
CA PRO A 37 -19.06 61.97 -1.39
C PRO A 37 -19.97 60.76 -1.73
N SER A 38 -21.16 60.73 -1.12
CA SER A 38 -21.92 59.53 -0.77
C SER A 38 -23.20 59.24 -1.60
N THR A 39 -23.78 58.06 -1.33
CA THR A 39 -25.22 57.67 -1.43
C THR A 39 -25.86 57.34 -2.78
N SER A 40 -26.32 56.09 -2.93
CA SER A 40 -27.76 55.75 -3.08
C SER A 40 -28.00 54.23 -2.89
N LEU A 41 -29.23 53.83 -2.52
CA LEU A 41 -29.61 52.43 -2.31
C LEU A 41 -29.96 51.72 -3.63
N GLY A 42 -29.60 50.44 -3.74
CA GLY A 42 -30.20 49.50 -4.68
C GLY A 42 -30.10 48.08 -4.14
N SER A 43 -31.23 47.45 -3.82
CA SER A 43 -31.25 46.06 -3.33
C SER A 43 -31.23 45.08 -4.51
N PHE A 44 -30.20 44.25 -4.61
CA PHE A 44 -30.26 43.01 -5.40
C PHE A 44 -29.70 41.84 -4.61
N SER A 45 -30.44 40.73 -4.64
CA SER A 45 -30.06 39.46 -4.02
C SER A 45 -28.96 38.80 -4.85
N SER A 46 -27.77 38.58 -4.26
CA SER A 46 -26.68 37.85 -4.89
C SER A 46 -26.55 36.45 -4.28
N LYS A 47 -26.95 35.45 -5.07
CA LYS A 47 -26.55 34.04 -4.92
C LYS A 47 -25.01 33.97 -4.90
N PRO A 48 -24.36 33.11 -4.08
CA PRO A 48 -22.92 32.91 -4.17
C PRO A 48 -22.55 32.38 -5.56
N PRO A 49 -21.33 32.68 -6.08
CA PRO A 49 -20.91 32.18 -7.38
C PRO A 49 -20.84 30.65 -7.35
N GLU A 50 -21.47 30.00 -8.33
CA GLU A 50 -21.14 28.62 -8.67
C GLU A 50 -19.74 28.62 -9.28
N ASP A 51 -18.82 27.82 -8.73
CA ASP A 51 -17.54 27.55 -9.36
C ASP A 51 -17.79 26.98 -10.76
N PRO A 52 -17.05 27.44 -11.80
CA PRO A 52 -17.19 26.86 -13.13
C PRO A 52 -16.80 25.37 -13.07
N PRO A 53 -17.50 24.48 -13.80
CA PRO A 53 -17.06 23.10 -13.91
C PRO A 53 -15.62 23.06 -14.42
N PRO A 54 -14.79 22.12 -13.96
CA PRO A 54 -13.41 22.02 -14.41
C PRO A 54 -13.39 21.90 -15.94
N PRO A 55 -12.42 22.54 -16.62
CA PRO A 55 -12.34 22.45 -18.08
C PRO A 55 -12.22 20.97 -18.48
N PRO A 56 -12.83 20.54 -19.59
CA PRO A 56 -12.55 19.22 -20.13
C PRO A 56 -11.04 19.13 -20.33
N ILE A 57 -10.43 18.09 -19.78
CA ILE A 57 -9.00 17.81 -19.99
C ILE A 57 -8.83 17.67 -21.49
N ALA A 58 -8.09 18.61 -22.11
CA ALA A 58 -7.65 18.44 -23.47
C ALA A 58 -6.77 17.18 -23.47
N ALA A 59 -7.22 16.14 -24.16
CA ALA A 59 -6.38 14.99 -24.42
C ALA A 59 -5.23 15.47 -25.30
N ASP A 60 -4.03 15.50 -24.74
CA ASP A 60 -2.83 15.31 -25.55
C ASP A 60 -2.90 13.84 -26.02
N ASP A 61 -3.44 13.65 -27.23
CA ASP A 61 -3.66 12.37 -27.89
C ASP A 61 -2.32 11.65 -28.15
N ASP A 62 -1.97 10.70 -27.27
CA ASP A 62 -1.09 9.55 -27.59
C ASP A 62 -1.15 8.43 -26.53
N CYS A 63 -1.83 8.64 -25.39
CA CYS A 63 -2.14 7.56 -24.45
C CYS A 63 -3.46 6.86 -24.84
N ASP A 64 -3.33 5.64 -25.37
CA ASP A 64 -4.45 4.73 -25.63
C ASP A 64 -5.11 4.30 -24.32
N TRP A 65 -6.12 5.08 -23.88
CA TRP A 65 -6.85 4.84 -22.64
C TRP A 65 -7.67 3.55 -22.67
N ASP A 66 -8.17 3.14 -23.83
CA ASP A 66 -8.87 1.87 -23.99
C ASP A 66 -7.91 0.70 -23.73
N ALA A 67 -6.67 0.75 -24.26
CA ALA A 67 -5.65 -0.24 -23.94
C ALA A 67 -5.22 -0.24 -22.46
N VAL A 68 -5.26 0.90 -21.76
CA VAL A 68 -5.01 0.97 -20.31
C VAL A 68 -6.14 0.29 -19.52
N VAL A 69 -7.40 0.50 -19.91
CA VAL A 69 -8.57 -0.17 -19.33
C VAL A 69 -8.54 -1.67 -19.62
N ASP A 70 -8.23 -2.09 -20.84
CA ASP A 70 -8.10 -3.50 -21.21
C ASP A 70 -6.94 -4.18 -20.47
N MET A 71 -5.78 -3.51 -20.31
CA MET A 71 -4.67 -4.00 -19.49
C MET A 71 -5.09 -4.18 -18.03
N HIS A 72 -5.88 -3.25 -17.50
CA HIS A 72 -6.44 -3.34 -16.16
C HIS A 72 -7.38 -4.54 -16.04
N MET A 73 -8.31 -4.74 -16.99
CA MET A 73 -9.23 -5.89 -17.02
C MET A 73 -8.50 -7.24 -17.01
N HIS A 74 -7.46 -7.37 -17.83
CA HIS A 74 -6.64 -8.59 -17.86
C HIS A 74 -5.88 -8.82 -16.55
N MET A 75 -5.58 -7.78 -15.79
CA MET A 75 -5.01 -7.89 -14.43
C MET A 75 -6.08 -8.28 -13.39
N LEU A 76 -7.32 -7.85 -13.57
CA LEU A 76 -8.46 -8.17 -12.69
C LEU A 76 -9.03 -9.59 -12.88
N ALA A 77 -8.81 -10.26 -14.02
CA ALA A 77 -9.51 -11.51 -14.38
C ALA A 77 -8.61 -12.77 -14.35
N PRO A 78 -8.40 -13.42 -13.18
CA PRO A 78 -7.55 -14.61 -13.09
C PRO A 78 -8.27 -15.94 -13.40
N ALA A 79 -9.60 -15.94 -13.58
CA ALA A 79 -10.38 -17.13 -13.90
C ALA A 79 -10.70 -17.23 -15.41
N PRO A 80 -10.47 -18.38 -16.08
CA PRO A 80 -10.66 -18.53 -17.53
C PRO A 80 -12.13 -18.68 -17.99
N ALA A 81 -13.12 -18.44 -17.12
CA ALA A 81 -14.54 -18.41 -17.46
C ALA A 81 -15.34 -17.60 -16.41
N PRO A 82 -16.43 -16.90 -16.80
CA PRO A 82 -17.25 -16.12 -15.86
C PRO A 82 -18.16 -16.96 -14.94
N ASP A 83 -18.29 -18.27 -15.19
CA ASP A 83 -19.15 -19.20 -14.42
C ASP A 83 -18.38 -20.21 -13.54
N SER A 84 -17.05 -20.28 -13.67
CA SER A 84 -16.23 -21.22 -12.89
C SER A 84 -15.92 -20.67 -11.49
N SER A 85 -15.83 -21.56 -10.49
CA SER A 85 -15.16 -21.22 -9.24
C SER A 85 -13.66 -21.10 -9.52
N PHE A 86 -13.13 -19.91 -9.27
CA PHE A 86 -11.73 -19.58 -9.38
C PHE A 86 -10.88 -20.38 -8.38
N LEU A 87 -11.36 -20.54 -7.15
CA LEU A 87 -10.73 -21.38 -6.13
C LEU A 87 -10.66 -22.84 -6.57
N ARG A 88 -11.70 -23.33 -7.25
CA ARG A 88 -11.68 -24.67 -7.85
C ARG A 88 -10.67 -24.77 -9.00
N TRP A 89 -10.53 -23.75 -9.85
CA TRP A 89 -9.51 -23.74 -10.91
C TRP A 89 -8.07 -23.81 -10.37
N ILE A 90 -7.78 -23.16 -9.23
CA ILE A 90 -6.50 -23.31 -8.53
C ILE A 90 -6.26 -24.78 -8.17
N MET A 91 -7.26 -25.47 -7.62
CA MET A 91 -7.12 -26.83 -7.09
C MET A 91 -7.12 -27.92 -8.18
N ASP A 92 -8.03 -27.85 -9.17
CA ASP A 92 -8.20 -28.89 -10.19
C ASP A 92 -6.99 -29.00 -11.13
N THR A 93 -6.27 -27.90 -11.36
CA THR A 93 -5.04 -27.89 -12.18
C THR A 93 -3.84 -28.61 -11.52
N GLY A 94 -3.91 -28.91 -10.23
CA GLY A 94 -2.89 -29.68 -9.50
C GLY A 94 -3.02 -31.21 -9.60
N TYR A 95 -4.03 -31.72 -10.32
CA TYR A 95 -4.29 -33.17 -10.50
C TYR A 95 -4.13 -33.66 -11.94
N ALA A 96 -4.04 -32.76 -12.93
CA ALA A 96 -4.16 -33.11 -14.34
C ALA A 96 -2.90 -33.71 -15.00
N ASP A 97 -1.78 -33.82 -14.28
CA ASP A 97 -0.50 -34.32 -14.83
C ASP A 97 0.31 -35.17 -13.83
N ALA A 98 -0.38 -35.89 -12.93
CA ALA A 98 0.25 -36.76 -11.93
C ALA A 98 0.57 -38.18 -12.46
N ASP A 99 0.06 -38.56 -13.63
CA ASP A 99 0.14 -39.93 -14.17
C ASP A 99 1.19 -40.10 -15.30
N THR A 100 2.05 -39.09 -15.54
CA THR A 100 3.12 -39.16 -16.56
C THR A 100 4.51 -38.93 -15.99
N PHE A 101 4.86 -39.63 -14.90
CA PHE A 101 6.25 -39.73 -14.47
C PHE A 101 7.05 -40.62 -15.42
N PRO A 102 8.10 -40.13 -16.12
CA PRO A 102 9.15 -41.02 -16.59
C PRO A 102 9.91 -41.57 -15.38
N ASP A 103 10.22 -42.86 -15.39
CA ASP A 103 10.93 -43.54 -14.30
C ASP A 103 12.21 -42.80 -13.87
N HIS A 104 12.48 -42.83 -12.56
CA HIS A 104 13.73 -42.31 -11.99
C HIS A 104 14.95 -42.89 -12.73
N PRO A 105 15.82 -42.05 -13.33
CA PRO A 105 17.16 -42.51 -13.64
C PRO A 105 17.91 -42.72 -12.31
N SER A 106 18.44 -43.92 -12.13
CA SER A 106 19.35 -44.25 -11.04
C SER A 106 20.54 -43.28 -11.03
N PHE A 107 20.93 -42.82 -9.84
CA PHE A 107 22.14 -41.99 -9.65
C PHE A 107 23.39 -42.75 -10.09
N ASP A 108 23.91 -42.44 -11.28
CA ASP A 108 25.28 -42.78 -11.65
C ASP A 108 26.25 -41.83 -10.94
N SER A 109 27.18 -42.42 -10.17
CA SER A 109 27.98 -41.68 -9.19
C SER A 109 29.27 -41.04 -9.75
N ASP A 110 29.47 -41.05 -11.07
CA ASP A 110 30.77 -40.81 -11.73
C ASP A 110 30.86 -39.53 -12.59
N LEU A 111 29.92 -38.57 -12.45
CA LEU A 111 30.08 -37.22 -13.04
C LEU A 111 30.75 -36.20 -12.10
N LEU A 112 31.58 -36.69 -11.16
CA LEU A 112 32.46 -35.87 -10.31
C LEU A 112 33.70 -35.34 -11.07
N GLN A 113 33.50 -34.56 -12.14
CA GLN A 113 34.55 -33.75 -12.78
C GLN A 113 34.01 -32.69 -13.76
N LEU A 114 33.10 -31.83 -13.29
CA LEU A 114 32.88 -30.51 -13.90
C LEU A 114 33.48 -29.42 -13.00
N PRO A 115 34.19 -28.42 -13.56
CA PRO A 115 34.84 -27.40 -12.75
C PRO A 115 33.82 -26.45 -12.11
N MET A 116 33.80 -26.42 -10.78
CA MET A 116 33.18 -25.37 -9.97
C MET A 116 34.21 -24.27 -9.65
N PRO A 117 33.81 -23.01 -9.36
CA PRO A 117 32.50 -22.40 -9.54
C PRO A 117 32.54 -21.16 -10.47
N MET A 118 31.37 -20.61 -10.81
CA MET A 118 31.25 -19.19 -11.21
C MET A 118 31.80 -18.28 -10.09
N PRO A 119 32.36 -17.10 -10.39
CA PRO A 119 32.68 -16.14 -9.35
C PRO A 119 31.41 -15.82 -8.57
N SER A 120 31.47 -15.97 -7.24
CA SER A 120 30.33 -15.66 -6.38
C SER A 120 30.16 -14.15 -6.31
N ASP A 121 29.20 -13.60 -7.06
CA ASP A 121 28.76 -12.19 -7.02
C ASP A 121 28.05 -11.82 -5.70
N HIS A 122 28.50 -12.38 -4.58
CA HIS A 122 28.09 -11.94 -3.26
C HIS A 122 28.80 -10.63 -2.93
N PRO A 123 28.07 -9.58 -2.49
CA PRO A 123 28.68 -8.34 -2.06
C PRO A 123 29.67 -8.63 -0.92
N PRO A 124 30.80 -7.88 -0.83
CA PRO A 124 31.80 -8.13 0.19
C PRO A 124 31.18 -7.98 1.58
N GLN A 125 31.35 -8.98 2.46
CA GLN A 125 30.74 -9.03 3.80
C GLN A 125 30.74 -7.70 4.58
N PRO A 126 31.84 -6.92 4.69
CA PRO A 126 31.79 -5.63 5.38
C PRO A 126 30.79 -4.61 4.80
N LEU A 127 30.50 -4.65 3.49
CA LEU A 127 29.42 -3.85 2.89
C LEU A 127 28.04 -4.33 3.35
N VAL A 128 27.86 -5.64 3.48
CA VAL A 128 26.61 -6.23 3.99
C VAL A 128 26.42 -5.85 5.46
N ASP A 129 27.46 -5.94 6.27
CA ASP A 129 27.43 -5.56 7.68
C ASP A 129 27.11 -4.06 7.86
N ASP A 130 27.82 -3.16 7.16
CA ASP A 130 27.53 -1.72 7.16
C ASP A 130 26.06 -1.43 6.80
N LEU A 131 25.50 -2.12 5.81
CA LEU A 131 24.10 -1.95 5.37
C LEU A 131 23.08 -2.44 6.40
N LEU A 132 23.35 -3.58 7.04
CA LEU A 132 22.50 -4.11 8.11
C LEU A 132 22.59 -3.24 9.37
N ASP A 133 23.74 -2.64 9.66
CA ASP A 133 23.92 -1.68 10.76
C ASP A 133 23.19 -0.35 10.50
N ALA A 134 23.25 0.18 9.28
CA ALA A 134 22.43 1.34 8.91
C ALA A 134 20.94 1.07 9.12
N ALA A 135 20.46 -0.12 8.75
CA ALA A 135 19.06 -0.52 8.96
C ALA A 135 18.71 -0.68 10.46
N ARG A 136 19.59 -1.29 11.27
CA ARG A 136 19.41 -1.41 12.73
C ARG A 136 19.37 -0.04 13.43
N LEU A 137 20.17 0.93 12.96
CA LEU A 137 20.19 2.28 13.51
C LEU A 137 18.89 3.04 13.20
N LEU A 138 18.31 2.87 12.01
CA LEU A 138 16.97 3.37 11.69
C LEU A 138 15.90 2.77 12.61
N ASP A 139 15.94 1.46 12.85
CA ASP A 139 15.02 0.76 13.75
C ASP A 139 15.14 1.24 15.21
N ALA A 140 16.34 1.70 15.61
CA ALA A 140 16.62 2.31 16.90
C ALA A 140 16.31 3.82 16.97
N GLY A 141 15.83 4.44 15.88
CA GLY A 141 15.54 5.88 15.79
C GLY A 141 16.74 6.77 15.46
N ASP A 142 17.96 6.21 15.35
CA ASP A 142 19.16 6.97 14.98
C ASP A 142 19.29 7.11 13.46
N SER A 143 18.40 7.93 12.90
CA SER A 143 18.41 8.26 11.48
C SER A 143 19.67 9.02 11.05
N THR A 144 20.40 9.67 11.98
CA THR A 144 21.59 10.47 11.65
C THR A 144 22.78 9.56 11.39
N SER A 145 23.11 8.66 12.33
CA SER A 145 24.19 7.68 12.13
C SER A 145 23.90 6.76 10.94
N ALA A 146 22.63 6.38 10.73
CA ALA A 146 22.23 5.61 9.56
C ALA A 146 22.46 6.37 8.23
N ARG A 147 22.07 7.65 8.16
CA ARG A 147 22.34 8.51 6.99
C ARG A 147 23.83 8.69 6.75
N GLU A 148 24.66 8.79 7.79
CA GLU A 148 26.12 8.85 7.65
C GLU A 148 26.71 7.56 7.07
N ILE A 149 26.25 6.38 7.49
CA ILE A 149 26.68 5.11 6.89
C ILE A 149 26.27 5.06 5.41
N LEU A 150 25.00 5.31 5.10
CA LEU A 150 24.49 5.29 3.72
C LEU A 150 25.19 6.30 2.82
N ALA A 151 25.56 7.48 3.34
CA ALA A 151 26.34 8.48 2.62
C ALA A 151 27.77 7.98 2.30
N ARG A 152 28.47 7.33 3.25
CA ARG A 152 29.78 6.71 2.99
C ARG A 152 29.68 5.57 1.97
N LEU A 153 28.58 4.82 1.99
CA LEU A 153 28.32 3.72 1.07
C LEU A 153 27.80 4.17 -0.31
N ASN A 154 27.49 5.45 -0.52
CA ASN A 154 26.85 5.93 -1.73
C ASN A 154 27.61 5.53 -3.02
N HIS A 155 28.94 5.64 -3.02
CA HIS A 155 29.79 5.24 -4.15
C HIS A 155 29.93 3.72 -4.36
N ARG A 156 29.40 2.90 -3.44
CA ARG A 156 29.44 1.42 -3.48
C ARG A 156 28.07 0.80 -3.78
N LEU A 157 27.02 1.60 -3.75
CA LEU A 157 25.64 1.19 -4.04
C LEU A 157 25.26 1.54 -5.47
N PRO A 158 24.43 0.72 -6.15
CA PRO A 158 24.03 1.00 -7.52
C PRO A 158 23.20 2.28 -7.65
N SER A 159 23.28 2.91 -8.82
CA SER A 159 22.29 3.90 -9.26
C SER A 159 21.05 3.18 -9.78
N LEU A 160 19.85 3.59 -9.37
CA LEU A 160 18.59 3.03 -9.85
C LEU A 160 17.84 4.01 -10.77
N PRO A 161 17.28 3.56 -11.90
CA PRO A 161 17.26 2.17 -12.40
C PRO A 161 18.64 1.67 -12.85
N SER A 162 18.88 0.36 -12.70
CA SER A 162 20.15 -0.27 -13.07
C SER A 162 20.35 -0.26 -14.59
N PRO A 163 21.55 0.06 -15.13
CA PRO A 163 21.81 -0.01 -16.56
C PRO A 163 21.60 -1.44 -17.11
N PRO A 164 21.09 -1.59 -18.35
CA PRO A 164 20.90 -2.91 -18.95
C PRO A 164 22.23 -3.68 -18.99
N GLY A 165 22.17 -4.98 -18.66
CA GLY A 165 23.33 -5.87 -18.57
C GLY A 165 24.15 -5.79 -17.26
N HIS A 166 23.83 -4.86 -16.34
CA HIS A 166 24.53 -4.73 -15.05
C HIS A 166 23.63 -5.22 -13.91
N ALA A 167 23.55 -6.55 -13.74
CA ALA A 167 22.80 -7.15 -12.65
C ALA A 167 23.54 -6.95 -11.32
N HIS A 168 23.02 -6.06 -10.46
CA HIS A 168 23.52 -5.88 -9.10
C HIS A 168 22.83 -6.86 -8.13
N PRO A 169 23.55 -7.38 -7.10
CA PRO A 169 22.96 -8.27 -6.11
C PRO A 169 21.67 -7.67 -5.48
N PRO A 170 20.59 -8.45 -5.30
CA PRO A 170 19.30 -7.97 -4.79
C PRO A 170 19.38 -7.12 -3.52
N LEU A 171 20.28 -7.47 -2.59
CA LEU A 171 20.51 -6.69 -1.37
C LEU A 171 21.09 -5.29 -1.63
N LEU A 172 21.97 -5.12 -2.62
CA LEU A 172 22.51 -3.81 -2.98
C LEU A 172 21.46 -2.94 -3.68
N ARG A 173 20.56 -3.55 -4.47
CA ARG A 173 19.44 -2.85 -5.10
C ARG A 173 18.42 -2.40 -4.05
N ALA A 174 18.05 -3.27 -3.11
CA ALA A 174 17.21 -2.91 -1.96
C ALA A 174 17.84 -1.83 -1.06
N ALA A 175 19.16 -1.86 -0.87
CA ALA A 175 19.91 -0.83 -0.14
C ALA A 175 19.98 0.51 -0.89
N ALA A 176 20.07 0.50 -2.23
CA ALA A 176 19.99 1.70 -3.04
C ALA A 176 18.61 2.37 -2.93
N LEU A 177 17.51 1.61 -2.93
CA LEU A 177 16.17 2.15 -2.64
C LEU A 177 16.10 2.83 -1.25
N LEU A 178 16.69 2.20 -0.22
CA LEU A 178 16.73 2.75 1.13
C LEU A 178 17.58 4.02 1.24
N ARG A 179 18.73 4.06 0.53
CA ARG A 179 19.56 5.26 0.38
C ARG A 179 18.77 6.39 -0.28
N ASP A 180 18.13 6.12 -1.41
CA ASP A 180 17.44 7.13 -2.22
C ASP A 180 16.23 7.74 -1.50
N ALA A 181 15.59 6.98 -0.60
CA ALA A 181 14.51 7.46 0.25
C ALA A 181 14.97 8.29 1.47
N LEU A 182 16.18 8.04 1.99
CA LEU A 182 16.66 8.63 3.27
C LEU A 182 17.67 9.76 3.09
N LEU A 183 18.45 9.77 2.01
CA LEU A 183 19.25 10.93 1.64
C LEU A 183 18.34 11.92 0.93
N PRO A 184 18.40 13.24 1.24
CA PRO A 184 17.47 14.21 0.70
C PRO A 184 17.58 14.25 -0.84
N PRO A 185 16.51 13.95 -1.59
CA PRO A 185 16.51 14.13 -3.04
C PRO A 185 16.60 15.62 -3.38
N THR A 186 17.16 15.94 -4.55
CA THR A 186 17.25 17.33 -5.06
C THR A 186 15.90 17.88 -5.55
N ALA A 187 14.79 17.35 -5.03
CA ALA A 187 13.43 17.59 -5.49
C ALA A 187 12.42 17.46 -4.34
N LEU A 188 11.38 18.30 -4.39
CA LEU A 188 10.18 18.20 -3.54
C LEU A 188 9.45 16.87 -3.79
N PRO A 189 8.55 16.42 -2.87
CA PRO A 189 7.67 15.29 -3.15
C PRO A 189 6.93 15.52 -4.47
N VAL A 190 7.25 14.69 -5.47
CA VAL A 190 6.69 14.80 -6.81
C VAL A 190 5.24 14.33 -6.72
N SER A 191 4.30 15.25 -6.94
CA SER A 191 2.90 14.87 -7.15
C SER A 191 2.83 13.87 -8.28
N SER A 192 2.23 12.70 -8.04
CA SER A 192 2.00 11.68 -9.07
C SER A 192 1.39 12.33 -10.32
N THR A 193 2.03 12.12 -11.46
CA THR A 193 1.56 12.63 -12.75
C THR A 193 0.53 11.69 -13.36
N PRO A 194 -0.30 12.15 -14.32
CA PRO A 194 -1.18 11.26 -15.08
C PRO A 194 -0.46 10.09 -15.75
N LEU A 195 0.78 10.31 -16.21
CA LEU A 195 1.62 9.31 -16.88
C LEU A 195 2.15 8.22 -15.93
N ASP A 196 2.20 8.49 -14.62
CA ASP A 196 2.59 7.48 -13.63
C ASP A 196 1.51 6.41 -13.46
N VAL A 197 0.24 6.69 -13.78
CA VAL A 197 -0.85 5.73 -13.56
C VAL A 197 -0.74 4.49 -14.45
N PRO A 198 -0.55 4.58 -15.79
CA PRO A 198 -0.28 3.41 -16.62
C PRO A 198 1.01 2.67 -16.26
N LEU A 199 2.07 3.39 -15.86
CA LEU A 199 3.35 2.78 -15.46
C LEU A 199 3.22 2.00 -14.15
N LYS A 200 2.52 2.55 -13.17
CA LYS A 200 2.19 1.89 -11.89
C LYS A 200 1.33 0.65 -12.16
N LEU A 201 0.29 0.76 -13.00
CA LEU A 201 -0.56 -0.38 -13.38
C LEU A 201 0.26 -1.50 -14.05
N ALA A 202 1.12 -1.14 -15.01
CA ALA A 202 2.02 -2.08 -15.67
C ALA A 202 3.00 -2.74 -14.70
N ALA A 203 3.50 -2.02 -13.69
CA ALA A 203 4.36 -2.57 -12.64
C ALA A 203 3.63 -3.55 -11.71
N HIS A 204 2.39 -3.24 -11.29
CA HIS A 204 1.57 -4.15 -10.49
C HIS A 204 1.22 -5.42 -11.29
N LYS A 205 0.84 -5.29 -12.56
CA LYS A 205 0.60 -6.44 -13.44
C LYS A 205 1.87 -7.28 -13.61
N ALA A 206 3.00 -6.64 -13.91
CA ALA A 206 4.28 -7.33 -14.08
C ALA A 206 4.74 -8.06 -12.82
N LEU A 207 4.47 -7.51 -11.63
CA LEU A 207 4.72 -8.20 -10.36
C LEU A 207 3.80 -9.42 -10.19
N ALA A 208 2.52 -9.31 -10.51
CA ALA A 208 1.59 -10.43 -10.45
C ALA A 208 1.97 -11.53 -11.45
N ASP A 209 2.38 -11.18 -12.67
CA ASP A 209 2.81 -12.15 -13.68
C ASP A 209 4.12 -12.88 -13.26
N ALA A 210 5.05 -12.20 -12.58
CA ALA A 210 6.38 -12.72 -12.26
C ALA A 210 6.55 -13.28 -10.83
N SER A 211 5.60 -13.06 -9.92
CA SER A 211 5.70 -13.46 -8.50
C SER A 211 4.34 -13.88 -7.93
N PRO A 212 4.23 -15.01 -7.21
CA PRO A 212 2.99 -15.47 -6.56
C PRO A 212 2.52 -14.57 -5.41
N THR A 213 3.26 -13.51 -5.06
CA THR A 213 2.95 -12.64 -3.92
C THR A 213 1.59 -11.95 -4.01
N VAL A 214 1.16 -11.53 -5.21
CA VAL A 214 -0.11 -10.81 -5.41
C VAL A 214 -1.30 -11.79 -5.37
N GLN A 215 -1.11 -12.97 -5.95
CA GLN A 215 -2.05 -14.08 -5.92
C GLN A 215 -2.24 -14.59 -4.49
N PHE A 216 -1.14 -14.83 -3.78
CA PHE A 216 -1.18 -15.33 -2.40
C PHE A 216 -1.99 -14.42 -1.49
N THR A 217 -1.74 -13.10 -1.51
CA THR A 217 -2.51 -12.16 -0.69
C THR A 217 -3.97 -12.16 -1.09
N THR A 218 -4.24 -12.03 -2.39
CA THR A 218 -5.60 -11.93 -2.91
C THR A 218 -6.44 -13.17 -2.62
N PHE A 219 -5.90 -14.38 -2.79
CA PHE A 219 -6.66 -15.61 -2.60
C PHE A 219 -6.86 -15.91 -1.11
N THR A 220 -5.83 -15.71 -0.28
CA THR A 220 -5.93 -15.88 1.17
C THR A 220 -6.91 -14.88 1.78
N SER A 221 -6.90 -13.62 1.34
CA SER A 221 -7.87 -12.61 1.72
C SER A 221 -9.28 -12.95 1.23
N THR A 222 -9.44 -13.39 -0.02
CA THR A 222 -10.73 -13.81 -0.59
C THR A 222 -11.36 -14.94 0.22
N GLN A 223 -10.58 -15.98 0.55
CA GLN A 223 -11.08 -17.09 1.37
C GLN A 223 -11.48 -16.62 2.78
N ALA A 224 -10.69 -15.75 3.42
CA ALA A 224 -11.03 -15.18 4.73
C ALA A 224 -12.30 -14.32 4.69
N PHE A 225 -12.56 -13.59 3.59
CA PHE A 225 -13.82 -12.89 3.39
C PHE A 225 -15.00 -13.86 3.20
N LEU A 226 -14.86 -14.89 2.36
CA LEU A 226 -15.92 -15.89 2.13
C LEU A 226 -16.28 -16.66 3.41
N ASP A 227 -15.27 -17.08 4.19
CA ASP A 227 -15.44 -17.80 5.46
C ASP A 227 -16.25 -17.01 6.51
N ALA A 228 -16.16 -15.67 6.48
CA ALA A 228 -16.80 -14.79 7.47
C ALA A 228 -18.09 -14.10 6.99
N LEU A 229 -18.21 -13.80 5.69
CA LEU A 229 -19.41 -13.18 5.11
C LEU A 229 -20.56 -14.18 4.92
N GLY A 230 -20.24 -15.47 4.77
CA GLY A 230 -21.23 -16.55 4.70
C GLY A 230 -22.28 -16.33 3.61
N SER A 231 -23.56 -16.32 3.97
CA SER A 231 -24.69 -16.13 3.04
C SER A 231 -25.28 -14.71 3.05
N ALA A 232 -24.50 -13.69 3.43
CA ALA A 232 -24.98 -12.31 3.46
C ALA A 232 -25.33 -11.78 2.05
N ARG A 233 -26.40 -10.98 1.95
CA ARG A 233 -26.97 -10.51 0.66
C ARG A 233 -26.74 -9.03 0.36
N ARG A 234 -26.28 -8.25 1.34
CA ARG A 234 -25.76 -6.90 1.16
C ARG A 234 -24.39 -6.89 1.80
N LEU A 235 -23.35 -6.65 1.00
CA LEU A 235 -21.96 -6.70 1.40
C LEU A 235 -21.40 -5.28 1.31
N HIS A 236 -20.76 -4.81 2.39
CA HIS A 236 -20.05 -3.54 2.39
C HIS A 236 -18.58 -3.81 2.65
N LEU A 237 -17.79 -3.69 1.59
CA LEU A 237 -16.35 -3.89 1.62
C LEU A 237 -15.68 -2.52 1.79
N LEU A 238 -14.83 -2.40 2.80
CA LEU A 238 -14.07 -1.20 3.12
C LEU A 238 -12.61 -1.46 2.80
N ASP A 239 -12.06 -0.74 1.83
CA ASP A 239 -10.66 -0.90 1.43
C ASP A 239 -9.85 0.31 1.86
N PHE A 240 -8.84 0.11 2.68
CA PHE A 240 -7.89 1.18 2.99
C PHE A 240 -6.76 1.28 1.95
N ASP A 241 -6.61 0.33 1.03
CA ASP A 241 -5.49 0.31 0.07
C ASP A 241 -5.96 -0.15 -1.31
N VAL A 242 -7.06 0.45 -1.81
CA VAL A 242 -7.76 -0.03 -3.01
C VAL A 242 -6.85 -0.16 -4.23
N GLY A 243 -5.87 0.73 -4.38
CA GLY A 243 -4.96 0.78 -5.52
C GLY A 243 -5.71 0.67 -6.85
N PHE A 244 -5.43 -0.42 -7.58
CA PHE A 244 -6.09 -0.79 -8.84
C PHE A 244 -7.20 -1.85 -8.68
N GLY A 245 -7.84 -1.98 -7.52
CA GLY A 245 -9.01 -2.84 -7.29
C GLY A 245 -8.77 -4.36 -7.31
N ALA A 246 -7.54 -4.83 -7.50
CA ALA A 246 -7.18 -6.23 -7.80
C ALA A 246 -7.70 -7.29 -6.80
N HIS A 247 -7.99 -6.89 -5.56
CA HIS A 247 -8.47 -7.81 -4.51
C HIS A 247 -9.95 -8.19 -4.64
N TRP A 248 -10.76 -7.39 -5.35
CA TRP A 248 -12.22 -7.54 -5.38
C TRP A 248 -12.79 -8.47 -6.46
N PRO A 249 -12.25 -8.53 -7.69
CA PRO A 249 -12.76 -9.44 -8.73
C PRO A 249 -12.82 -10.92 -8.33
N PRO A 250 -11.81 -11.51 -7.65
CA PRO A 250 -11.88 -12.93 -7.29
C PRO A 250 -12.97 -13.21 -6.24
N LEU A 251 -13.20 -12.27 -5.31
CA LEU A 251 -14.32 -12.33 -4.38
C LEU A 251 -15.66 -12.19 -5.11
N MET A 252 -15.78 -11.27 -6.08
CA MET A 252 -16.96 -11.15 -6.93
C MET A 252 -17.24 -12.44 -7.73
N GLN A 253 -16.21 -13.10 -8.27
CA GLN A 253 -16.33 -14.37 -9.00
C GLN A 253 -16.84 -15.51 -8.12
N GLU A 254 -16.29 -15.68 -6.92
CA GLU A 254 -16.78 -16.72 -5.99
C GLU A 254 -18.21 -16.41 -5.50
N LEU A 255 -18.50 -15.15 -5.15
CA LEU A 255 -19.87 -14.72 -4.85
C LEU A 255 -20.83 -15.03 -6.01
N ALA A 256 -20.41 -14.77 -7.25
CA ALA A 256 -21.17 -15.06 -8.46
C ALA A 256 -21.47 -16.56 -8.60
N HIS A 257 -20.43 -17.39 -8.49
CA HIS A 257 -20.56 -18.84 -8.54
C HIS A 257 -21.49 -19.37 -7.43
N HIS A 258 -21.35 -18.85 -6.20
CA HIS A 258 -22.16 -19.25 -5.06
C HIS A 258 -23.65 -18.89 -5.23
N TRP A 259 -24.00 -17.65 -5.63
CA TRP A 259 -25.40 -17.25 -5.75
C TRP A 259 -26.12 -17.94 -6.92
N ARG A 260 -25.43 -18.12 -8.06
CA ARG A 260 -25.95 -18.86 -9.22
C ARG A 260 -26.27 -20.31 -8.86
N ARG A 261 -25.36 -21.00 -8.15
CA ARG A 261 -25.61 -22.38 -7.69
C ARG A 261 -26.70 -22.49 -6.61
N ALA A 262 -26.90 -21.45 -5.82
CA ALA A 262 -27.98 -21.41 -4.82
C ALA A 262 -29.37 -21.08 -5.41
N ALA A 263 -29.46 -20.74 -6.71
CA ALA A 263 -30.68 -20.26 -7.37
C ALA A 263 -31.38 -19.09 -6.65
N GLY A 264 -30.58 -18.24 -5.96
CA GLY A 264 -31.05 -17.05 -5.25
C GLY A 264 -30.90 -15.77 -6.07
N PRO A 265 -31.42 -14.63 -5.58
CA PRO A 265 -31.05 -13.32 -6.13
C PRO A 265 -29.56 -13.03 -5.90
N PRO A 266 -28.91 -12.25 -6.77
CA PRO A 266 -27.52 -11.84 -6.58
C PRO A 266 -27.35 -11.01 -5.29
N PRO A 267 -26.18 -11.07 -4.63
CA PRO A 267 -25.84 -10.16 -3.54
C PRO A 267 -25.65 -8.74 -4.09
N ASN A 268 -26.00 -7.73 -3.31
CA ASN A 268 -25.63 -6.35 -3.59
C ASN A 268 -24.27 -6.09 -2.96
N LEU A 269 -23.37 -5.45 -3.69
CA LEU A 269 -21.98 -5.27 -3.30
C LEU A 269 -21.59 -3.79 -3.35
N LYS A 270 -21.23 -3.23 -2.20
CA LYS A 270 -20.75 -1.85 -2.06
C LYS A 270 -19.27 -1.88 -1.68
N VAL A 271 -18.40 -1.25 -2.47
CA VAL A 271 -16.99 -1.03 -2.15
C VAL A 271 -16.79 0.43 -1.77
N THR A 272 -16.20 0.67 -0.60
CA THR A 272 -15.79 2.00 -0.15
C THR A 272 -14.28 2.05 -0.02
N ALA A 273 -13.62 2.74 -0.95
CA ALA A 273 -12.20 3.03 -0.89
C ALA A 273 -11.95 4.21 0.05
N LEU A 274 -11.11 4.01 1.06
CA LEU A 274 -10.63 5.04 1.97
C LEU A 274 -9.27 5.52 1.49
N VAL A 275 -9.23 6.75 0.99
CA VAL A 275 -8.05 7.33 0.32
C VAL A 275 -7.52 8.51 1.12
N SER A 276 -6.21 8.65 1.22
CA SER A 276 -5.61 9.78 1.93
C SER A 276 -5.19 10.87 0.96
N PRO A 277 -5.10 12.15 1.40
CA PRO A 277 -4.66 13.23 0.54
C PRO A 277 -3.29 12.91 -0.09
N GLY A 278 -3.26 12.73 -1.40
CA GLY A 278 -2.05 12.38 -2.16
C GLY A 278 -1.66 10.89 -2.19
N SER A 279 -2.45 9.95 -1.63
CA SER A 279 -2.12 8.50 -1.68
C SER A 279 -2.35 7.86 -3.05
N SER A 280 -3.22 8.45 -3.87
CA SER A 280 -3.67 7.89 -5.15
C SER A 280 -4.00 9.04 -6.12
N HIS A 281 -3.63 8.89 -7.39
CA HIS A 281 -3.99 9.87 -8.41
C HIS A 281 -5.49 9.75 -8.75
N PRO A 282 -6.24 10.82 -9.04
CA PRO A 282 -7.67 10.72 -9.36
C PRO A 282 -8.00 9.78 -10.53
N LEU A 283 -7.11 9.66 -11.53
CA LEU A 283 -7.27 8.71 -12.63
C LEU A 283 -7.13 7.24 -12.20
N GLU A 284 -6.33 6.94 -11.18
CA GLU A 284 -6.21 5.57 -10.61
C GLU A 284 -7.54 5.13 -9.99
N LEU A 285 -8.20 6.04 -9.25
CA LEU A 285 -9.52 5.79 -8.66
C LEU A 285 -10.62 5.73 -9.72
N HIS A 286 -10.53 6.53 -10.79
CA HIS A 286 -11.47 6.49 -11.90
C HIS A 286 -11.41 5.15 -12.65
N LEU A 287 -10.22 4.73 -13.09
CA LEU A 287 -9.98 3.44 -13.74
C LEU A 287 -10.47 2.27 -12.86
N THR A 288 -10.20 2.33 -11.55
CA THR A 288 -10.62 1.29 -10.59
C THR A 288 -12.14 1.23 -10.44
N ASN A 289 -12.82 2.37 -10.31
CA ASN A 289 -14.28 2.43 -10.24
C ASN A 289 -14.93 1.88 -11.52
N GLU A 290 -14.50 2.38 -12.68
CA GLU A 290 -15.00 1.94 -13.99
C GLU A 290 -14.79 0.43 -14.17
N SER A 291 -13.62 -0.06 -13.78
CA SER A 291 -13.25 -1.45 -13.99
C SER A 291 -14.01 -2.42 -13.09
N LEU A 292 -14.09 -2.12 -11.79
CA LEU A 292 -14.89 -2.92 -10.86
C LEU A 292 -16.39 -2.88 -11.21
N THR A 293 -16.89 -1.74 -11.71
CA THR A 293 -18.28 -1.62 -12.16
C THR A 293 -18.56 -2.48 -13.39
N ARG A 294 -17.70 -2.43 -14.42
CA ARG A 294 -17.84 -3.26 -15.63
C ARG A 294 -17.75 -4.75 -15.27
N PHE A 295 -16.78 -5.15 -14.46
CA PHE A 295 -16.59 -6.54 -14.04
C PHE A 295 -17.77 -7.08 -13.20
N ALA A 296 -18.30 -6.28 -12.28
CA ALA A 296 -19.49 -6.67 -11.52
C ALA A 296 -20.74 -6.79 -12.40
N ALA A 297 -20.89 -5.93 -13.42
CA ALA A 297 -21.97 -6.01 -14.39
C ALA A 297 -21.90 -7.29 -15.25
N GLU A 298 -20.71 -7.69 -15.70
CA GLU A 298 -20.47 -8.97 -16.40
C GLU A 298 -20.85 -10.18 -15.54
N LEU A 299 -20.67 -10.08 -14.23
CA LEU A 299 -21.08 -11.12 -13.28
C LEU A 299 -22.56 -11.03 -12.86
N GLY A 300 -23.30 -10.00 -13.28
CA GLY A 300 -24.70 -9.77 -12.88
C GLY A 300 -24.87 -9.40 -11.40
N ILE A 301 -23.84 -8.78 -10.80
CA ILE A 301 -23.83 -8.34 -9.39
C ILE A 301 -24.20 -6.85 -9.34
N PRO A 302 -25.29 -6.44 -8.66
CA PRO A 302 -25.55 -5.05 -8.34
C PRO A 302 -24.39 -4.46 -7.52
N PHE A 303 -23.77 -3.41 -8.06
CA PHE A 303 -22.51 -2.86 -7.55
C PHE A 303 -22.56 -1.35 -7.33
N GLU A 304 -21.91 -0.89 -6.26
CA GLU A 304 -21.70 0.50 -5.92
C GLU A 304 -20.24 0.72 -5.50
N PHE A 305 -19.58 1.74 -6.04
CA PHE A 305 -18.25 2.16 -5.63
C PHE A 305 -18.28 3.60 -5.12
N THR A 306 -17.67 3.84 -3.97
CA THR A 306 -17.46 5.19 -3.41
C THR A 306 -16.01 5.34 -2.95
N ALA A 307 -15.38 6.47 -3.25
CA ALA A 307 -14.11 6.87 -2.63
C ALA A 307 -14.37 7.96 -1.58
N LEU A 308 -13.88 7.78 -0.35
CA LEU A 308 -13.98 8.76 0.73
C LEU A 308 -12.58 9.14 1.22
N VAL A 309 -12.37 10.44 1.45
CA VAL A 309 -11.12 10.93 2.03
C VAL A 309 -11.03 10.51 3.49
N PHE A 310 -9.96 9.79 3.84
CA PHE A 310 -9.60 9.37 5.18
C PHE A 310 -8.21 9.92 5.50
N ASP A 311 -8.14 10.87 6.44
CA ASP A 311 -6.87 11.47 6.87
C ASP A 311 -6.30 10.70 8.07
N PRO A 312 -5.15 10.01 7.94
CA PRO A 312 -4.53 9.22 9.00
C PRO A 312 -3.91 10.07 10.11
N LEU A 313 -3.89 11.40 9.97
CA LEU A 313 -3.41 12.35 10.97
C LEU A 313 -4.57 13.06 11.70
N SER A 314 -5.82 12.86 11.24
CA SER A 314 -7.00 13.55 11.78
C SER A 314 -7.55 12.88 13.04
N SER A 315 -8.11 13.70 13.94
CA SER A 315 -8.65 13.24 15.22
C SER A 315 -10.05 12.62 15.09
N ALA A 316 -10.09 11.33 14.74
CA ALA A 316 -11.03 10.35 15.28
C ALA A 316 -12.56 10.56 15.05
N SER A 317 -12.99 11.19 13.96
CA SER A 317 -14.36 11.03 13.45
C SER A 317 -14.38 10.11 12.22
N PRO A 318 -15.37 9.19 12.08
CA PRO A 318 -15.58 8.52 10.80
C PRO A 318 -15.80 9.57 9.69
N PRO A 319 -15.23 9.41 8.48
CA PRO A 319 -15.42 10.38 7.40
C PRO A 319 -16.90 10.50 7.04
N LEU A 320 -17.30 11.70 6.63
CA LEU A 320 -18.70 12.00 6.32
C LEU A 320 -19.19 11.08 5.20
N GLY A 321 -20.29 10.36 5.44
CA GLY A 321 -20.84 9.34 4.54
C GLY A 321 -20.41 7.90 4.85
N LEU A 322 -19.45 7.68 5.74
CA LEU A 322 -19.07 6.34 6.18
C LEU A 322 -20.09 5.78 7.19
N SER A 323 -21.07 5.05 6.69
CA SER A 323 -22.05 4.32 7.49
C SER A 323 -22.31 2.94 6.89
N ALA A 324 -22.38 1.93 7.76
CA ALA A 324 -22.96 0.64 7.42
C ALA A 324 -24.49 0.70 7.63
N ALA A 325 -25.25 0.06 6.75
CA ALA A 325 -26.68 -0.16 6.98
C ALA A 325 -26.88 -1.30 8.02
N PRO A 326 -28.00 -1.33 8.77
CA PRO A 326 -28.19 -2.30 9.87
C PRO A 326 -28.15 -3.79 9.48
N ASP A 327 -28.37 -4.10 8.20
CA ASP A 327 -28.32 -5.44 7.61
C ASP A 327 -27.38 -5.51 6.38
N GLU A 328 -26.35 -4.66 6.36
CA GLU A 328 -25.12 -4.90 5.56
C GLU A 328 -24.14 -5.76 6.36
N ALA A 329 -23.56 -6.79 5.73
CA ALA A 329 -22.39 -7.47 6.27
C ALA A 329 -21.13 -6.71 5.88
N VAL A 330 -20.48 -6.12 6.87
CA VAL A 330 -19.30 -5.27 6.69
C VAL A 330 -18.03 -6.12 6.73
N ALA A 331 -17.15 -5.96 5.75
CA ALA A 331 -15.80 -6.53 5.76
C ALA A 331 -14.76 -5.46 5.45
N VAL A 332 -13.59 -5.55 6.06
CA VAL A 332 -12.53 -4.53 5.98
C VAL A 332 -11.24 -5.15 5.47
N HIS A 333 -10.59 -4.48 4.53
CA HIS A 333 -9.25 -4.80 4.03
C HIS A 333 -8.24 -3.75 4.50
N LEU A 334 -7.18 -4.18 5.17
CA LEU A 334 -6.09 -3.33 5.68
C LEU A 334 -4.74 -3.80 5.13
N THR A 335 -4.01 -2.93 4.43
CA THR A 335 -2.59 -3.18 4.10
C THR A 335 -1.69 -2.43 5.09
N ALA A 336 -0.86 -3.17 5.82
CA ALA A 336 0.07 -2.63 6.80
C ALA A 336 1.08 -1.69 6.15
N GLY A 337 1.21 -0.48 6.69
CA GLY A 337 2.05 0.56 6.11
C GLY A 337 1.63 1.06 4.72
N SER A 338 0.35 0.95 4.31
CA SER A 338 -0.14 1.61 3.08
C SER A 338 0.08 3.14 3.11
N GLY A 339 0.06 3.73 4.31
CA GLY A 339 0.14 5.18 4.51
C GLY A 339 -1.24 5.84 4.59
N THR A 340 -2.28 5.16 4.10
CA THR A 340 -3.69 5.55 4.30
C THR A 340 -4.24 5.15 5.66
N PHE A 341 -3.84 3.97 6.14
CA PHE A 341 -4.16 3.46 7.46
C PHE A 341 -2.95 3.56 8.38
N SER A 342 -3.16 4.23 9.50
CA SER A 342 -2.29 4.11 10.68
C SER A 342 -3.02 3.26 11.73
N PRO A 343 -2.36 2.30 12.42
CA PRO A 343 -2.98 1.51 13.49
C PRO A 343 -3.24 2.31 14.78
N ALA A 344 -3.32 3.64 14.70
CA ALA A 344 -3.67 4.51 15.80
C ALA A 344 -5.01 4.10 16.45
N PRO A 345 -5.16 4.18 17.79
CA PRO A 345 -6.40 3.81 18.50
C PRO A 345 -7.66 4.54 18.00
N ALA A 346 -7.50 5.71 17.38
CA ALA A 346 -8.57 6.46 16.73
C ALA A 346 -9.18 5.70 15.53
N HIS A 347 -8.35 5.20 14.61
CA HIS A 347 -8.85 4.49 13.42
C HIS A 347 -9.36 3.10 13.76
N LEU A 348 -8.69 2.40 14.69
CA LEU A 348 -9.18 1.12 15.20
C LEU A 348 -10.56 1.25 15.86
N ARG A 349 -10.87 2.41 16.48
CA ARG A 349 -12.21 2.73 16.97
C ARG A 349 -13.21 2.92 15.83
N VAL A 350 -12.88 3.70 14.80
CA VAL A 350 -13.75 3.86 13.60
C VAL A 350 -14.06 2.50 12.96
N VAL A 351 -13.06 1.61 12.83
CA VAL A 351 -13.27 0.24 12.35
C VAL A 351 -14.18 -0.57 13.29
N LYS A 352 -14.01 -0.48 14.62
CA LYS A 352 -14.89 -1.14 15.61
C LYS A 352 -16.33 -0.60 15.59
N GLU A 353 -16.53 0.69 15.33
CA GLU A 353 -17.86 1.32 15.25
C GLU A 353 -18.70 0.79 14.08
N LEU A 354 -18.06 0.42 12.97
CA LEU A 354 -18.70 -0.23 11.81
C LEU A 354 -19.08 -1.71 12.04
N ARG A 355 -18.65 -2.30 13.17
CA ARG A 355 -18.91 -3.70 13.55
C ARG A 355 -18.66 -4.73 12.43
N PRO A 356 -17.47 -4.73 11.79
CA PRO A 356 -17.15 -5.68 10.73
C PRO A 356 -17.32 -7.13 11.16
N ALA A 357 -17.89 -7.93 10.27
CA ALA A 357 -17.92 -9.39 10.36
C ALA A 357 -16.48 -9.95 10.28
N VAL A 358 -15.61 -9.31 9.49
CA VAL A 358 -14.18 -9.61 9.41
C VAL A 358 -13.35 -8.38 9.05
N VAL A 359 -12.15 -8.31 9.63
CA VAL A 359 -11.06 -7.44 9.19
C VAL A 359 -9.92 -8.34 8.71
N VAL A 360 -9.58 -8.26 7.43
CA VAL A 360 -8.45 -8.95 6.81
C VAL A 360 -7.28 -7.98 6.70
N CYS A 361 -6.12 -8.40 7.18
CA CYS A 361 -4.92 -7.58 7.27
C CYS A 361 -3.76 -8.24 6.51
N VAL A 362 -3.20 -7.51 5.55
CA VAL A 362 -2.02 -7.89 4.75
C VAL A 362 -0.80 -7.15 5.30
N ASP A 363 0.19 -7.87 5.85
CA ASP A 363 1.44 -7.30 6.34
C ASP A 363 2.63 -7.75 5.49
N HIS A 364 3.24 -6.82 4.76
CA HIS A 364 4.48 -7.04 4.00
C HIS A 364 5.75 -7.01 4.88
N GLY A 365 5.62 -6.72 6.17
CA GLY A 365 6.72 -6.57 7.12
C GLY A 365 7.30 -5.15 7.20
N CYS A 366 6.64 -4.15 6.59
CA CYS A 366 7.05 -2.74 6.64
C CYS A 366 7.04 -2.18 8.07
N GLU A 367 5.99 -2.51 8.83
CA GLU A 367 5.83 -2.08 10.23
C GLU A 367 6.84 -2.74 11.19
N ARG A 368 7.63 -3.70 10.70
CA ARG A 368 8.69 -4.37 11.45
C ARG A 368 10.06 -3.71 11.27
N GLY A 369 10.11 -2.55 10.63
CA GLY A 369 11.31 -1.70 10.56
C GLY A 369 12.14 -1.84 9.28
N ALA A 370 13.11 -0.94 9.14
CA ALA A 370 14.08 -0.83 8.05
C ALA A 370 14.81 -2.14 7.78
N LEU A 371 15.24 -2.88 8.82
CA LEU A 371 15.96 -4.14 8.64
C LEU A 371 15.09 -5.22 7.99
N ASN A 372 13.82 -5.31 8.39
CA ASN A 372 12.88 -6.26 7.84
C ASN A 372 12.40 -5.83 6.45
N LEU A 373 12.23 -4.54 6.22
CA LEU A 373 11.93 -3.99 4.89
C LEU A 373 13.06 -4.25 3.89
N LEU A 374 14.32 -3.96 4.27
CA LEU A 374 15.51 -4.22 3.44
C LEU A 374 15.60 -5.69 3.03
N ARG A 375 15.40 -6.61 3.99
CA ARG A 375 15.39 -8.07 3.74
C ARG A 375 14.22 -8.51 2.86
N SER A 376 13.02 -7.98 3.09
CA SER A 376 11.82 -8.30 2.30
C SER A 376 11.97 -7.81 0.84
N CYS A 377 12.47 -6.59 0.63
CA CYS A 377 12.77 -6.06 -0.70
C CYS A 377 13.87 -6.88 -1.40
N ALA A 378 14.96 -7.20 -0.71
CA ALA A 378 16.05 -8.01 -1.27
C ALA A 378 15.57 -9.41 -1.67
N ALA A 379 14.74 -10.06 -0.83
CA ALA A 379 14.18 -11.38 -1.11
C ALA A 379 13.16 -11.35 -2.26
N LEU A 380 12.35 -10.29 -2.39
CA LEU A 380 11.45 -10.15 -3.54
C LEU A 380 12.24 -10.01 -4.84
N LEU A 381 13.26 -9.14 -4.85
CA LEU A 381 14.12 -8.96 -6.02
C LEU A 381 14.88 -10.25 -6.37
N GLU A 382 15.39 -10.99 -5.39
CA GLU A 382 15.99 -12.31 -5.60
C GLU A 382 14.99 -13.32 -6.20
N SER A 383 13.73 -13.30 -5.75
CA SER A 383 12.67 -14.17 -6.29
C SER A 383 12.31 -13.86 -7.75
N LEU A 384 12.37 -12.58 -8.15
CA LEU A 384 12.15 -12.14 -9.53
C LEU A 384 13.32 -12.51 -10.44
N ASP A 385 14.55 -12.30 -9.97
CA ASP A 385 15.77 -12.74 -10.67
C ASP A 385 15.74 -14.26 -10.88
N ALA A 386 15.40 -15.04 -9.84
CA ALA A 386 15.32 -16.50 -9.89
C ALA A 386 14.15 -17.02 -10.75
N ALA A 387 13.10 -16.22 -10.95
CA ALA A 387 12.02 -16.51 -11.90
C ALA A 387 12.39 -16.17 -13.36
N GLY A 388 13.57 -15.57 -13.60
CA GLY A 388 13.99 -15.13 -14.93
C GLY A 388 13.24 -13.89 -15.44
N ALA A 389 12.73 -13.05 -14.53
CA ALA A 389 12.04 -11.82 -14.89
C ALA A 389 12.93 -10.89 -15.73
N SER A 390 12.35 -10.21 -16.72
CA SER A 390 13.11 -9.30 -17.58
C SER A 390 13.59 -8.06 -16.79
N PRO A 391 14.71 -7.42 -17.18
CA PRO A 391 15.18 -6.21 -16.49
C PRO A 391 14.18 -5.05 -16.53
N ASP A 392 13.30 -5.00 -17.55
CA ASP A 392 12.19 -4.05 -17.64
C ASP A 392 11.13 -4.32 -16.55
N VAL A 393 10.70 -5.58 -16.37
CA VAL A 393 9.80 -5.99 -15.29
C VAL A 393 10.39 -5.64 -13.93
N VAL A 394 11.64 -6.01 -13.70
CA VAL A 394 12.34 -5.75 -12.43
C VAL A 394 12.45 -4.24 -12.15
N SER A 395 12.85 -3.44 -13.15
CA SER A 395 12.94 -1.97 -13.00
C SER A 395 11.58 -1.33 -12.70
N LYS A 396 10.49 -1.80 -13.31
CA LYS A 396 9.12 -1.32 -13.03
C LYS A 396 8.71 -1.63 -11.58
N VAL A 397 9.00 -2.84 -11.10
CA VAL A 397 8.71 -3.23 -9.70
C VAL A 397 9.56 -2.42 -8.71
N GLU A 398 10.85 -2.21 -8.99
CA GLU A 398 11.73 -1.36 -8.17
C GLU A 398 11.18 0.07 -8.06
N GLN A 399 10.79 0.68 -9.18
CA GLN A 399 10.37 2.08 -9.24
C GLN A 399 8.95 2.34 -8.71
N PHE A 400 7.97 1.47 -9.02
CA PHE A 400 6.55 1.76 -8.75
C PHE A 400 5.93 0.92 -7.64
N VAL A 401 6.61 -0.15 -7.16
CA VAL A 401 6.14 -0.96 -6.03
C VAL A 401 7.07 -0.85 -4.82
N LEU A 402 8.38 -1.06 -5.01
CA LEU A 402 9.32 -1.08 -3.89
C LEU A 402 9.76 0.31 -3.43
N ARG A 403 10.03 1.26 -4.34
CA ARG A 403 10.40 2.63 -3.96
C ARG A 403 9.33 3.32 -3.07
N PRO A 404 8.03 3.38 -3.45
CA PRO A 404 7.00 3.98 -2.58
C PRO A 404 6.89 3.27 -1.22
N ARG A 405 7.07 1.94 -1.21
CA ARG A 405 7.08 1.14 0.02
C ARG A 405 8.23 1.53 0.96
N VAL A 406 9.39 1.94 0.43
CA VAL A 406 10.58 2.38 1.18
C VAL A 406 10.51 3.87 1.55
N GLU A 407 9.97 4.72 0.69
CA GLU A 407 9.76 6.15 0.98
C GLU A 407 8.81 6.37 2.18
N ARG A 408 7.76 5.53 2.32
CA ARG A 408 6.85 5.59 3.48
C ARG A 408 7.57 5.36 4.82
N LEU A 409 8.66 4.60 4.86
CA LEU A 409 9.49 4.44 6.06
C LEU A 409 10.25 5.73 6.39
N ALA A 410 10.79 6.42 5.38
CA ALA A 410 11.55 7.67 5.56
C ALA A 410 10.67 8.82 6.09
N VAL A 411 9.39 8.88 5.65
CA VAL A 411 8.41 9.87 6.13
C VAL A 411 7.97 9.60 7.57
N GLY A 412 7.95 8.35 8.02
CA GLY A 412 7.46 7.91 9.33
C GLY A 412 8.40 8.15 10.53
N GLY A 413 9.30 9.13 10.46
CA GLY A 413 10.44 9.34 11.39
C GLY A 413 10.10 9.80 12.83
N GLY A 414 9.30 9.05 13.57
CA GLY A 414 9.13 9.19 15.01
C GLY A 414 10.21 8.46 15.82
N ASP A 415 10.25 8.69 17.15
CA ASP A 415 11.24 8.13 18.10
C ASP A 415 11.68 6.68 17.83
N LYS A 416 10.69 5.83 17.57
CA LYS A 416 10.67 4.38 17.72
C LYS A 416 9.59 3.84 16.79
N LEU A 417 9.81 2.62 16.30
CA LEU A 417 8.86 1.87 15.50
C LEU A 417 7.53 1.62 16.26
N PRO A 418 6.35 1.78 15.61
CA PRO A 418 5.08 1.39 16.21
C PRO A 418 5.00 -0.13 16.45
N PRO A 419 4.18 -0.61 17.41
CA PRO A 419 3.92 -2.04 17.53
C PRO A 419 3.26 -2.59 16.26
N PRO A 420 3.53 -3.85 15.85
CA PRO A 420 2.93 -4.44 14.65
C PRO A 420 1.40 -4.39 14.67
N LEU A 421 0.76 -4.16 13.52
CA LEU A 421 -0.69 -4.09 13.32
C LEU A 421 -1.46 -5.19 14.08
N GLN A 422 -0.97 -6.43 14.06
CA GLN A 422 -1.59 -7.57 14.76
C GLN A 422 -1.65 -7.37 16.29
N SER A 423 -0.60 -6.79 16.88
CA SER A 423 -0.55 -6.44 18.31
C SER A 423 -1.49 -5.27 18.61
N MET A 424 -1.54 -4.27 17.73
CA MET A 424 -2.44 -3.13 17.85
C MET A 424 -3.91 -3.55 17.78
N LEU A 425 -4.28 -4.43 16.85
CA LEU A 425 -5.60 -5.06 16.74
C LEU A 425 -5.97 -5.83 18.01
N ALA A 426 -5.08 -6.71 18.50
CA ALA A 426 -5.30 -7.43 19.75
C ALA A 426 -5.51 -6.47 20.94
N SER A 427 -4.74 -5.37 21.02
CA SER A 427 -4.87 -4.36 22.07
C SER A 427 -6.17 -3.54 21.99
N ALA A 428 -6.71 -3.34 20.78
CA ALA A 428 -8.04 -2.78 20.54
C ALA A 428 -9.16 -3.83 20.70
N GLY A 429 -8.84 -5.01 21.22
CA GLY A 429 -9.79 -6.07 21.53
C GLY A 429 -10.37 -6.78 20.30
N PHE A 430 -9.69 -6.76 19.16
CA PHE A 430 -10.03 -7.66 18.05
C PHE A 430 -9.53 -9.07 18.40
N ALA A 431 -10.34 -10.09 18.08
CA ALA A 431 -9.96 -11.48 18.23
C ALA A 431 -9.48 -12.04 16.89
N ALA A 432 -8.28 -12.62 16.88
CA ALA A 432 -7.74 -13.33 15.73
C ALA A 432 -8.63 -14.53 15.34
N LEU A 433 -8.80 -14.75 14.04
CA LEU A 433 -9.44 -15.91 13.46
C LEU A 433 -8.37 -16.94 13.05
N GLN A 434 -8.73 -18.22 13.11
CA GLN A 434 -7.88 -19.28 12.58
C GLN A 434 -7.91 -19.26 11.06
N VAL A 435 -6.74 -19.38 10.41
CA VAL A 435 -6.66 -19.56 8.96
C VAL A 435 -7.29 -20.90 8.58
N SER A 436 -8.25 -20.88 7.68
CA SER A 436 -8.94 -22.08 7.21
C SER A 436 -8.01 -22.99 6.40
N ASN A 437 -8.22 -24.30 6.52
CA ASN A 437 -7.43 -25.29 5.77
C ASN A 437 -7.64 -25.15 4.24
N ALA A 438 -8.74 -24.50 3.81
CA ALA A 438 -8.97 -24.14 2.41
C ALA A 438 -7.97 -23.08 1.93
N ALA A 439 -7.77 -21.99 2.70
CA ALA A 439 -6.81 -20.94 2.36
C ALA A 439 -5.36 -21.48 2.31
N GLU A 440 -5.02 -22.35 3.26
CA GLU A 440 -3.72 -23.05 3.30
C GLU A 440 -3.52 -23.94 2.06
N ALA A 441 -4.47 -24.82 1.73
CA ALA A 441 -4.39 -25.70 0.57
C ALA A 441 -4.37 -24.94 -0.78
N GLN A 442 -5.09 -23.81 -0.87
CA GLN A 442 -5.06 -22.93 -2.04
C GLN A 442 -3.69 -22.28 -2.22
N ALA A 443 -3.08 -21.80 -1.13
CA ALA A 443 -1.75 -21.22 -1.15
C ALA A 443 -0.67 -22.25 -1.52
N GLU A 444 -0.73 -23.46 -0.97
CA GLU A 444 0.14 -24.58 -1.38
C GLU A 444 -0.03 -24.94 -2.86
N CYS A 445 -1.25 -24.94 -3.38
CA CYS A 445 -1.52 -25.26 -4.78
C CYS A 445 -1.05 -24.16 -5.74
N LEU A 446 -1.18 -22.89 -5.34
CA LEU A 446 -0.56 -21.75 -6.03
C LEU A 446 0.97 -21.91 -6.11
N LEU A 447 1.63 -22.28 -5.01
CA LEU A 447 3.09 -22.47 -5.02
C LEU A 447 3.54 -23.67 -5.85
N ARG A 448 2.79 -24.79 -5.85
CA ARG A 448 3.07 -25.93 -6.75
C ARG A 448 2.99 -25.57 -8.23
N ARG A 449 2.27 -24.51 -8.59
CA ARG A 449 2.17 -23.97 -9.96
C ARG A 449 3.21 -22.88 -10.28
N THR A 450 4.00 -22.45 -9.30
CA THR A 450 5.02 -21.40 -9.46
C THR A 450 6.33 -22.02 -9.94
N ALA A 451 6.96 -21.46 -10.97
CA ALA A 451 8.15 -22.04 -11.59
C ALA A 451 9.42 -22.01 -10.71
N SER A 452 9.48 -21.16 -9.69
CA SER A 452 10.66 -20.95 -8.84
C SER A 452 10.54 -21.63 -7.47
N HIS A 453 11.40 -22.63 -7.24
CA HIS A 453 11.41 -23.51 -6.05
C HIS A 453 11.92 -22.86 -4.74
N GLY A 454 11.86 -21.53 -4.60
CA GLY A 454 12.25 -20.81 -3.38
C GLY A 454 11.08 -20.36 -2.49
N PHE A 455 9.85 -20.41 -3.00
CA PHE A 455 8.66 -20.03 -2.24
C PHE A 455 8.16 -21.15 -1.33
N HIS A 456 7.71 -20.79 -0.13
CA HIS A 456 6.95 -21.68 0.75
C HIS A 456 5.94 -20.90 1.60
N VAL A 457 4.92 -21.61 2.11
CA VAL A 457 3.89 -21.06 2.99
C VAL A 457 4.13 -21.55 4.42
N GLU A 458 3.95 -20.67 5.40
CA GLU A 458 3.96 -21.00 6.82
C GLU A 458 2.62 -20.61 7.47
N LYS A 459 1.94 -21.57 8.08
CA LYS A 459 0.76 -21.31 8.90
C LYS A 459 1.15 -20.97 10.33
N ARG A 460 0.80 -19.76 10.76
CA ARG A 460 0.89 -19.29 12.15
C ARG A 460 -0.48 -19.32 12.79
N GLN A 461 -0.53 -19.15 14.12
CA GLN A 461 -1.77 -19.25 14.92
C GLN A 461 -2.91 -18.30 14.49
N ALA A 462 -2.62 -17.24 13.74
CA ALA A 462 -3.59 -16.20 13.33
C ALA A 462 -3.37 -15.70 11.89
N ALA A 463 -2.39 -16.26 11.17
CA ALA A 463 -1.90 -15.71 9.91
C ALA A 463 -1.30 -16.78 9.01
N LEU A 464 -1.40 -16.58 7.71
CA LEU A 464 -0.69 -17.36 6.69
C LEU A 464 0.42 -16.47 6.13
N ALA A 465 1.66 -16.95 6.13
CA ALA A 465 2.82 -16.18 5.66
C ALA A 465 3.42 -16.82 4.41
N LEU A 466 3.67 -16.01 3.39
CA LEU A 466 4.45 -16.37 2.21
C LEU A 466 5.90 -15.94 2.41
N TRP A 467 6.79 -16.90 2.21
CA TRP A 467 8.22 -16.75 2.38
C TRP A 467 8.95 -17.01 1.06
N TRP A 468 10.08 -16.32 0.89
CA TRP A 468 11.11 -16.70 -0.07
C TRP A 468 12.37 -17.09 0.71
N GLN A 469 12.81 -18.34 0.55
CA GLN A 469 13.98 -18.95 1.20
C GLN A 469 13.99 -18.85 2.74
N ARG A 470 14.41 -17.71 3.30
CA ARG A 470 14.48 -17.43 4.75
C ARG A 470 13.96 -16.03 5.12
N SER A 471 13.25 -15.38 4.19
CA SER A 471 12.71 -14.02 4.35
C SER A 471 11.20 -14.02 4.10
N GLU A 472 10.45 -13.49 5.06
CA GLU A 472 9.00 -13.33 4.92
C GLU A 472 8.72 -12.16 3.95
N LEU A 473 7.95 -12.42 2.90
CA LEU A 473 7.59 -11.41 1.90
C LEU A 473 6.28 -10.72 2.24
N VAL A 474 5.30 -11.49 2.71
CA VAL A 474 3.97 -11.01 3.08
C VAL A 474 3.25 -12.03 3.96
N SER A 475 2.41 -11.57 4.88
CA SER A 475 1.48 -12.40 5.62
C SER A 475 0.05 -11.84 5.55
N VAL A 476 -0.94 -12.73 5.60
CA VAL A 476 -2.37 -12.38 5.67
C VAL A 476 -2.93 -12.92 6.97
N SER A 477 -3.66 -12.09 7.70
CA SER A 477 -4.33 -12.45 8.97
C SER A 477 -5.77 -11.97 8.96
N ALA A 478 -6.66 -12.68 9.67
CA ALA A 478 -8.07 -12.35 9.74
C ALA A 478 -8.51 -12.16 11.21
N TRP A 479 -9.38 -11.18 11.43
CA TRP A 479 -9.76 -10.70 12.77
C TRP A 479 -11.25 -10.41 12.82
N ARG A 480 -11.85 -10.56 14.01
CA ARG A 480 -13.24 -10.14 14.28
C ARG A 480 -13.31 -9.16 15.44
N CYS A 481 -14.36 -8.34 15.45
CA CYS A 481 -14.66 -7.39 16.52
C CYS A 481 -15.13 -8.06 17.82
#